data_AF-A0A545UG60-F1
#
_entry.id   AF-A0A545UG60-F1
#
_cell.length_a   1.000
_cell.length_b   1.000
_cell.length_c   1.000
_cell.angle_alpha   90.00
_cell.angle_beta   90.00
_cell.angle_gamma   90.00
#
_symmetry.space_group_name_H-M   'P 1'
#
loop_
_entity.id
_entity.type
_entity.pdbx_description
1 polymer ?
#
loop_
_entity_poly.entity_id
_entity_poly.type
_entity_poly.pdbx_seq_one_letter_code
_entity_poly.pdbx_strand_id
1 'polypeptide(L)'
;MVNETDKVLKLKKLLTFVIAYFVITMAWAYPWHVVWFHDLYQSWGAITRAHPIVPLGIVAIIIQGVVIGYLYPYFYRGGNPILQGIKFNLIVGLMTYSAMGFATAAKIEIEPVSQFLTYHTIFQIIQFSLTGAALGWIYQNKRS
;
A
#
# COMPACT_ATOMS: atom_id res chain seq x y z
N MET A 1 27.52 18.97 3.91
CA MET A 1 26.70 18.77 5.13
C MET A 1 25.24 19.00 4.76
N VAL A 2 24.35 18.04 4.99
CA VAL A 2 22.90 18.24 4.81
C VAL A 2 22.41 19.20 5.89
N ASN A 3 21.75 20.29 5.49
CA ASN A 3 21.21 21.30 6.41
C ASN A 3 20.17 20.66 7.35
N GLU A 4 20.14 21.08 8.62
CA GLU A 4 19.16 20.63 9.61
C GLU A 4 17.71 20.84 9.12
N THR A 5 17.46 21.94 8.43
CA THR A 5 16.16 22.26 7.81
C THR A 5 15.73 21.20 6.79
N ASP A 6 16.66 20.66 6.02
CA ASP A 6 16.37 19.62 5.02
C ASP A 6 15.99 18.29 5.67
N LYS A 7 16.65 17.96 6.80
CA LYS A 7 16.33 16.75 7.57
C LYS A 7 14.92 16.85 8.14
N VAL A 8 14.58 17.99 8.74
CA VAL A 8 13.24 18.24 9.29
C VAL A 8 12.17 18.17 8.20
N LEU A 9 12.42 18.75 7.02
CA LEU A 9 11.49 18.69 5.89
C LEU A 9 11.27 17.26 5.39
N LYS A 10 12.35 16.48 5.23
CA LYS A 10 12.26 15.07 4.83
C LYS A 10 11.47 14.24 5.83
N LEU A 11 11.74 14.42 7.13
CA LEU A 11 11.00 13.73 8.18
C LEU A 11 9.51 14.10 8.17
N LYS A 12 9.18 15.39 8.01
CA LYS A 12 7.79 15.85 7.88
C LYS A 12 7.09 15.18 6.70
N LYS A 13 7.71 15.16 5.51
CA LYS A 13 7.16 14.49 4.31
C LYS A 13 6.94 13.00 4.55
N LEU A 14 7.90 12.31 5.18
CA LEU A 14 7.77 10.90 5.53
C LEU A 14 6.59 10.67 6.47
N LEU A 15 6.47 11.42 7.56
CA LEU A 15 5.38 11.26 8.53
C LEU A 15 4.02 11.58 7.90
N THR A 16 3.93 12.66 7.09
CA THR A 16 2.71 12.97 6.33
C THR A 16 2.34 11.82 5.40
N PHE A 17 3.32 11.21 4.72
CA PHE A 17 3.05 10.07 3.87
C PHE A 17 2.62 8.83 4.64
N VAL A 18 3.22 8.51 5.79
CA VAL A 18 2.81 7.38 6.64
C VAL A 18 1.34 7.54 7.07
N ILE A 19 0.95 8.75 7.48
CA ILE A 19 -0.45 9.05 7.85
C ILE A 19 -1.37 8.91 6.64
N ALA A 20 -1.01 9.50 5.49
CA ALA A 20 -1.80 9.40 4.27
C ALA A 20 -1.95 7.95 3.79
N TYR A 21 -0.85 7.19 3.83
CA TYR A 21 -0.83 5.76 3.49
C TYR A 21 -1.76 4.97 4.39
N PHE A 22 -1.70 5.20 5.71
CA PHE A 22 -2.62 4.56 6.66
C PHE A 22 -4.08 4.90 6.35
N VAL A 23 -4.42 6.18 6.23
CA VAL A 23 -5.81 6.63 6.00
C VAL A 23 -6.36 6.08 4.69
N ILE A 24 -5.61 6.19 3.58
CA ILE A 24 -6.03 5.68 2.28
C ILE A 24 -6.18 4.15 2.31
N THR A 25 -5.23 3.45 2.93
CA THR A 25 -5.32 1.99 3.05
C THR A 25 -6.54 1.58 3.85
N MET A 26 -6.84 2.23 4.97
CA MET A 26 -8.03 1.92 5.75
C MET A 26 -9.31 2.27 4.97
N ALA A 27 -9.36 3.42 4.31
CA ALA A 27 -10.51 3.85 3.52
C ALA A 27 -10.80 2.94 2.32
N TRP A 28 -9.78 2.26 1.78
CA TRP A 28 -9.93 1.35 0.63
C TRP A 28 -10.05 -0.13 1.05
N ALA A 29 -9.13 -0.61 1.89
CA ALA A 29 -9.05 -2.01 2.31
C ALA A 29 -10.21 -2.43 3.20
N TYR A 30 -10.67 -1.56 4.12
CA TYR A 30 -11.75 -1.93 5.01
C TYR A 30 -13.07 -2.16 4.25
N PRO A 31 -13.57 -1.22 3.42
CA PRO A 31 -14.76 -1.48 2.62
C PRO A 31 -14.59 -2.70 1.70
N TRP A 32 -13.43 -2.85 1.06
CA TRP A 32 -13.16 -3.96 0.16
C TRP A 32 -13.30 -5.33 0.86
N HIS A 33 -12.62 -5.54 1.97
CA HIS A 33 -12.54 -6.86 2.62
C HIS A 33 -13.65 -7.13 3.65
N VAL A 34 -14.27 -6.09 4.21
CA VAL A 34 -15.22 -6.24 5.32
C VAL A 34 -16.65 -5.89 4.92
N VAL A 35 -16.85 -5.08 3.88
CA VAL A 35 -18.20 -4.62 3.49
C VAL A 35 -18.62 -5.20 2.15
N TRP A 36 -17.85 -5.00 1.09
CA TRP A 36 -18.29 -5.32 -0.27
C TRP A 36 -18.09 -6.78 -0.65
N PHE A 37 -16.95 -7.37 -0.24
CA PHE A 37 -16.57 -8.70 -0.70
C PHE A 37 -16.34 -9.68 0.45
N HIS A 38 -16.80 -9.35 1.66
CA HIS A 38 -16.60 -10.19 2.84
C HIS A 38 -17.02 -11.65 2.60
N ASP A 39 -18.25 -11.85 2.13
CA ASP A 39 -18.81 -13.19 1.89
C ASP A 39 -18.06 -13.95 0.79
N LEU A 40 -17.51 -13.24 -0.20
CA LEU A 40 -16.66 -13.86 -1.24
C LEU A 40 -15.31 -14.29 -0.68
N TYR A 41 -14.65 -13.44 0.11
CA TYR A 41 -13.39 -13.82 0.77
C TYR A 41 -13.60 -14.97 1.76
N GLN A 42 -14.77 -15.04 2.41
CA GLN A 42 -15.14 -16.16 3.28
C GLN A 42 -15.39 -17.45 2.47
N SER A 43 -16.17 -17.38 1.38
CA SER A 43 -16.47 -18.55 0.55
C SER A 43 -15.24 -19.11 -0.16
N TRP A 44 -14.28 -18.25 -0.51
CA TRP A 44 -12.99 -18.67 -1.04
C TRP A 44 -12.05 -19.27 0.00
N GLY A 45 -12.40 -19.33 1.29
CA GLY A 45 -11.48 -19.82 2.33
C GLY A 45 -10.32 -18.87 2.66
N ALA A 46 -10.35 -17.63 2.17
CA ALA A 46 -9.30 -16.64 2.42
C ALA A 46 -9.33 -16.10 3.88
N ILE A 47 -10.46 -16.25 4.58
CA ILE A 47 -10.60 -15.92 6.01
C ILE A 47 -10.28 -17.17 6.85
N THR A 48 -9.04 -17.26 7.31
CA THR A 48 -8.53 -18.43 8.08
C THR A 48 -8.61 -18.28 9.60
N ARG A 49 -9.02 -17.12 10.10
CA ARG A 49 -9.19 -16.85 11.53
C ARG A 49 -10.54 -16.20 11.77
N ALA A 50 -11.25 -16.65 12.81
CA ALA A 50 -12.53 -16.06 13.22
C ALA A 50 -12.39 -14.59 13.64
N HIS A 51 -11.27 -14.26 14.32
CA HIS A 51 -10.98 -12.90 14.74
C HIS A 51 -9.61 -12.45 14.18
N PRO A 52 -9.56 -11.37 13.39
CA PRO A 52 -8.30 -10.84 12.90
C PRO A 52 -7.49 -10.23 14.06
N ILE A 53 -6.18 -10.43 14.02
CA ILE A 53 -5.25 -9.76 14.94
C ILE A 53 -4.98 -8.36 14.37
N VAL A 54 -5.93 -7.46 14.59
CA VAL A 54 -5.93 -6.08 14.05
C VAL A 54 -4.60 -5.33 14.27
N PRO A 55 -3.93 -5.43 15.44
CA PRO A 55 -2.65 -4.76 15.65
C PRO A 55 -1.56 -5.14 14.63
N LEU A 56 -1.52 -6.41 14.18
CA LEU A 56 -0.54 -6.83 13.17
C LEU A 56 -0.81 -6.21 11.80
N GLY A 57 -2.09 -6.05 11.43
CA GLY A 57 -2.48 -5.35 10.21
C GLY A 57 -2.07 -3.87 10.24
N ILE A 58 -2.32 -3.19 11.35
CA ILE A 58 -1.92 -1.79 11.55
C ILE A 58 -0.39 -1.65 11.48
N VAL A 59 0.35 -2.52 12.16
CA VAL A 59 1.82 -2.52 12.12
C VAL A 59 2.33 -2.73 10.69
N ALA A 60 1.75 -3.68 9.94
CA ALA A 60 2.11 -3.91 8.55
C ALA A 60 1.90 -2.66 7.66
N ILE A 61 0.76 -1.96 7.83
CA ILE A 61 0.46 -0.72 7.09
C ILE A 61 1.47 0.38 7.43
N ILE A 62 1.81 0.56 8.70
CA ILE A 62 2.80 1.54 9.14
C ILE A 62 4.18 1.23 8.56
N ILE A 63 4.64 -0.03 8.65
CA ILE A 63 5.93 -0.46 8.09
C ILE A 63 5.97 -0.20 6.58
N GLN A 64 4.92 -0.58 5.85
CA GLN A 64 4.85 -0.34 4.40
C GLN A 64 4.90 1.16 4.08
N GLY A 65 4.13 2.00 4.78
CA GLY A 65 4.16 3.44 4.62
C GLY A 65 5.54 4.05 4.88
N VAL A 66 6.24 3.60 5.93
CA VAL A 66 7.60 4.06 6.27
C VAL A 66 8.59 3.66 5.17
N VAL A 67 8.60 2.38 4.77
CA VAL A 67 9.53 1.85 3.76
C VAL A 67 9.33 2.56 2.42
N ILE A 68 8.08 2.66 1.95
CA ILE A 68 7.74 3.33 0.69
C ILE A 68 8.14 4.80 0.74
N GLY A 69 7.72 5.52 1.79
CA GLY A 69 8.00 6.95 1.93
C GLY A 69 9.49 7.24 2.05
N TYR A 70 10.26 6.35 2.68
CA TYR A 70 11.71 6.46 2.81
C TYR A 70 12.44 6.20 1.50
N LEU A 71 11.99 5.21 0.71
CA LEU A 71 12.65 4.80 -0.53
C LEU A 71 12.33 5.72 -1.72
N TYR A 72 11.16 6.37 -1.74
CA TYR A 72 10.72 7.18 -2.87
C TYR A 72 11.69 8.28 -3.31
N PRO A 73 12.35 9.06 -2.42
CA PRO A 73 13.33 10.07 -2.82
C PRO A 73 14.52 9.53 -3.61
N TYR A 74 14.88 8.25 -3.45
CA TYR A 74 15.96 7.60 -4.20
C TYR A 74 15.49 7.13 -5.59
N PHE A 75 14.19 6.92 -5.77
CA PHE A 75 13.58 6.57 -7.04
C PHE A 75 13.26 7.81 -7.90
N TYR A 76 12.82 8.91 -7.27
CA TYR A 76 12.36 10.10 -7.98
C TYR A 76 13.51 10.81 -8.72
N ARG A 77 13.43 10.84 -10.06
CA ARG A 77 14.43 11.47 -10.95
C ARG A 77 13.91 12.71 -11.69
N GLY A 78 12.79 13.28 -11.25
CA GLY A 78 12.12 14.40 -11.93
C GLY A 78 10.92 13.97 -12.80
N GLY A 79 10.31 14.94 -13.48
CA GLY A 79 9.06 14.76 -14.24
C GLY A 79 7.80 14.89 -13.36
N ASN A 80 6.65 14.44 -13.89
CA ASN A 80 5.35 14.54 -13.20
C ASN A 80 5.37 13.77 -11.86
N PRO A 81 5.28 14.45 -10.70
CA PRO A 81 5.43 13.82 -9.39
C PRO A 81 4.38 12.76 -9.08
N ILE A 82 3.12 13.00 -9.45
CA ILE A 82 2.01 12.06 -9.23
C ILE A 82 2.25 10.77 -10.03
N LEU A 83 2.60 10.90 -11.31
CA LEU A 83 2.85 9.73 -12.16
C LEU A 83 4.07 8.94 -11.68
N GLN A 84 5.12 9.60 -11.21
CA GLN A 84 6.29 8.92 -10.62
C GLN A 84 5.94 8.20 -9.32
N GLY A 85 5.13 8.82 -8.47
CA GLY A 85 4.61 8.21 -7.24
C GLY A 85 3.78 6.96 -7.53
N ILE A 86 2.86 7.02 -8.50
CA ILE A 86 2.06 5.86 -8.94
C ILE A 86 2.97 4.75 -9.48
N LYS A 87 3.89 5.07 -10.40
CA LYS A 87 4.81 4.07 -10.98
C LYS A 87 5.64 3.36 -9.90
N PHE A 88 6.22 4.14 -9.00
CA PHE A 88 6.99 3.59 -7.88
C PHE A 88 6.15 2.68 -6.99
N ASN A 89 4.96 3.13 -6.59
CA ASN A 89 4.11 2.34 -5.73
C ASN A 89 3.58 1.08 -6.41
N LEU A 90 3.31 1.10 -7.72
CA LEU A 90 2.90 -0.12 -8.43
C LEU A 90 4.04 -1.16 -8.46
N ILE A 91 5.31 -0.74 -8.55
CA ILE A 91 6.46 -1.65 -8.47
C ILE A 91 6.56 -2.28 -7.08
N VAL A 92 6.49 -1.48 -6.02
CA VAL A 92 6.50 -1.99 -4.63
C VAL A 92 5.27 -2.86 -4.38
N GLY A 93 4.10 -2.43 -4.89
CA GLY A 93 2.87 -3.17 -4.85
C GLY A 93 2.97 -4.53 -5.53
N LEU A 94 3.67 -4.64 -6.66
CA LEU A 94 3.90 -5.93 -7.30
C LEU A 94 4.68 -6.90 -6.38
N MET A 95 5.67 -6.38 -5.65
CA MET A 95 6.40 -7.17 -4.64
C MET A 95 5.51 -7.59 -3.47
N THR A 96 4.64 -6.70 -2.95
CA THR A 96 3.67 -7.06 -1.90
C THR A 96 2.65 -8.08 -2.41
N TYR A 97 2.18 -7.92 -3.64
CA TYR A 97 1.16 -8.77 -4.26
C TYR A 97 1.66 -10.20 -4.52
N SER A 98 2.93 -10.38 -4.87
CA SER A 98 3.49 -11.73 -5.04
C SER A 98 3.39 -12.54 -3.75
N ALA A 99 3.59 -11.91 -2.59
CA ALA A 99 3.45 -12.55 -1.29
C ALA A 99 1.97 -12.67 -0.86
N MET A 100 1.19 -11.59 -0.94
CA MET A 100 -0.17 -11.55 -0.41
C MET A 100 -1.21 -12.22 -1.31
N GLY A 101 -1.02 -12.20 -2.63
CA GLY A 101 -1.86 -12.87 -3.61
C GLY A 101 -1.39 -14.29 -3.86
N PHE A 102 -0.29 -14.44 -4.60
CA PHE A 102 0.17 -15.75 -5.06
C PHE A 102 0.64 -16.67 -3.94
N ALA A 103 1.51 -16.21 -3.03
CA ALA A 103 1.99 -17.10 -1.97
C ALA A 103 0.86 -17.47 -0.99
N THR A 104 -0.14 -16.61 -0.80
CA THR A 104 -1.34 -16.94 -0.01
C THR A 104 -2.16 -18.03 -0.70
N ALA A 105 -2.49 -17.86 -1.98
CA ALA A 105 -3.22 -18.87 -2.75
C ALA A 105 -2.48 -20.20 -2.88
N ALA A 106 -1.14 -20.20 -2.77
CA ALA A 106 -0.34 -21.42 -2.78
C ALA A 106 -0.28 -22.15 -1.43
N LYS A 107 -0.57 -21.47 -0.31
CA LYS A 107 -0.43 -22.01 1.05
C LYS A 107 -1.76 -22.27 1.75
N ILE A 108 -2.80 -21.56 1.34
CA ILE A 108 -4.14 -21.65 1.90
C ILE A 108 -5.03 -22.28 0.83
N GLU A 109 -5.95 -23.14 1.25
CA GLU A 109 -6.96 -23.74 0.39
C GLU A 109 -7.94 -22.65 -0.07
N ILE A 110 -7.61 -22.00 -1.18
CA ILE A 110 -8.40 -20.93 -1.78
C ILE A 110 -9.08 -21.44 -3.05
N GLU A 111 -10.41 -21.40 -3.10
CA GLU A 111 -11.16 -21.89 -4.26
C GLU A 111 -12.36 -20.98 -4.64
N PRO A 112 -12.50 -20.56 -5.92
CA PRO A 112 -11.54 -20.73 -7.02
C PRO A 112 -10.37 -19.73 -6.96
N VAL A 113 -9.13 -20.22 -7.11
CA VAL A 113 -7.90 -19.41 -7.10
C VAL A 113 -7.95 -18.24 -8.09
N SER A 114 -8.50 -18.45 -9.28
CA SER A 114 -8.56 -17.44 -10.34
C SER A 114 -9.41 -16.23 -9.97
N GLN A 115 -10.51 -16.44 -9.25
CA GLN A 115 -11.39 -15.36 -8.82
C GLN A 115 -10.72 -14.56 -7.70
N PHE A 116 -10.14 -15.24 -6.70
CA PHE A 116 -9.36 -14.60 -5.65
C PHE A 116 -8.24 -13.71 -6.23
N LEU A 117 -7.42 -14.24 -7.14
CA LEU A 117 -6.32 -13.48 -7.74
C LEU A 117 -6.81 -12.31 -8.60
N THR A 118 -7.93 -12.44 -9.30
CA THR A 118 -8.53 -11.34 -10.07
C THR A 118 -8.91 -10.18 -9.15
N TYR A 119 -9.66 -10.46 -8.08
CA TYR A 119 -10.08 -9.43 -7.12
C TYR A 119 -8.88 -8.82 -6.39
N HIS A 120 -7.91 -9.64 -5.99
CA HIS A 120 -6.70 -9.18 -5.33
C HIS A 120 -5.85 -8.29 -6.26
N THR A 121 -5.78 -8.61 -7.56
CA THR A 121 -5.11 -7.77 -8.56
C THR A 121 -5.79 -6.41 -8.70
N ILE A 122 -7.12 -6.37 -8.81
CA ILE A 122 -7.89 -5.12 -8.91
C ILE A 122 -7.69 -4.27 -7.65
N PHE A 123 -7.83 -4.89 -6.48
CA PHE A 123 -7.58 -4.25 -5.20
C PHE A 123 -6.20 -3.59 -5.16
N GLN A 124 -5.17 -4.35 -5.53
CA GLN A 124 -3.79 -3.91 -5.47
C GLN A 124 -3.51 -2.74 -6.41
N ILE A 125 -3.98 -2.81 -7.66
CA ILE A 125 -3.79 -1.75 -8.64
C ILE A 125 -4.39 -0.44 -8.13
N ILE A 126 -5.61 -0.50 -7.57
CA ILE A 126 -6.28 0.69 -7.04
C ILE A 126 -5.56 1.20 -5.80
N GLN A 127 -5.30 0.33 -4.82
CA GLN A 127 -4.62 0.66 -3.57
C GLN A 127 -3.28 1.36 -3.80
N PHE A 128 -2.42 0.79 -4.66
CA PHE A 128 -1.09 1.33 -4.91
C PHE A 128 -1.12 2.55 -5.85
N SER A 129 -2.13 2.69 -6.70
CA SER A 129 -2.34 3.92 -7.47
C SER A 129 -2.77 5.09 -6.57
N LEU A 130 -3.73 4.87 -5.67
CA LEU A 130 -4.21 5.91 -4.74
C LEU A 130 -3.10 6.38 -3.80
N THR A 131 -2.41 5.43 -3.16
CA THR A 131 -1.29 5.75 -2.27
C THR A 131 -0.10 6.32 -3.03
N GLY A 132 0.15 5.88 -4.26
CA GLY A 132 1.20 6.43 -5.13
C GLY A 132 0.91 7.87 -5.58
N ALA A 133 -0.34 8.19 -5.86
CA ALA A 133 -0.76 9.56 -6.16
C ALA A 133 -0.53 10.48 -4.95
N ALA A 134 -0.90 10.04 -3.75
CA ALA A 134 -0.64 10.76 -2.51
C ALA A 134 0.87 10.94 -2.25
N LEU A 135 1.68 9.90 -2.49
CA LEU A 135 3.14 9.96 -2.39
C LEU A 135 3.72 11.04 -3.31
N GLY A 136 3.32 11.01 -4.59
CA GLY A 136 3.73 11.98 -5.58
C GLY A 136 3.35 13.40 -5.18
N TRP A 137 2.12 13.60 -4.71
CA TRP A 137 1.59 14.89 -4.23
C TRP A 137 2.36 15.43 -3.02
N ILE A 138 2.67 14.59 -2.02
CA ILE A 138 3.39 15.01 -0.81
C ILE A 138 4.84 15.42 -1.14
N TYR A 139 5.47 14.68 -2.04
CA TYR A 139 6.87 14.93 -2.40
C TYR A 139 7.04 15.99 -3.50
N GLN A 140 5.99 16.35 -4.25
CA GLN A 140 6.05 17.39 -5.29
C GLN A 140 6.40 18.78 -4.78
N ASN A 141 6.04 19.08 -3.52
CA ASN A 141 6.16 20.43 -3.01
C ASN A 141 7.62 20.83 -2.89
N LYS A 142 8.05 21.65 -3.86
CA LYS A 142 9.30 22.40 -3.87
C LYS A 142 9.25 23.41 -2.72
N ARG A 143 9.95 23.09 -1.64
CA ARG A 143 10.83 24.06 -1.00
C ARG A 143 12.25 23.53 -1.21
N SER A 144 12.80 23.85 -2.38
CA SER A 144 14.24 23.97 -2.61
C SER A 144 14.48 25.36 -3.16
#